data_AF-A0A435WXC7-F1
#
_entry.id   AF-A0A435WXC7-F1
#
_cell.length_a   1.000
_cell.length_b   1.000
_cell.length_c   1.000
_cell.angle_alpha   90.00
_cell.angle_beta   90.00
_cell.angle_gamma   90.00
#
_symmetry.space_group_name_H-M   'P 1'
#
loop_
_entity.id
_entity.type
_entity.pdbx_description
1 polymer ?
#
loop_
_entity_poly.entity_id
_entity_poly.type
_entity_poly.pdbx_seq_one_letter_code
_entity_poly.pdbx_strand_id
1 'polypeptide(L)'
;KRTIEALWQGIWAYINHYEIGVMTGCASFHGTVPAAHAEALTYLAHHCRTNSAWDVRAVSGRYCSMDLMPIEAVNTKAAIAAMPPLVKGYLRVGARIGDGCVIDREFSTVDVFVVMPVKEIGARYVNYYGGEAQRFAA
;
A
#
# COMPACT_ATOMS: atom_id res chain seq x y z
N LYS A 1 -2.55 24.57 3.90
CA LYS A 1 -2.59 23.24 3.25
C LYS A 1 -1.24 22.53 3.40
N ARG A 2 -0.93 21.98 4.59
CA ARG A 2 0.27 21.13 4.86
C ARG A 2 -0.06 19.94 5.78
N THR A 3 -1.34 19.60 5.95
CA THR A 3 -1.79 18.62 6.95
C THR A 3 -1.22 17.23 6.70
N ILE A 4 -1.20 16.77 5.44
CA ILE A 4 -0.60 15.48 5.07
C ILE A 4 0.92 15.49 5.27
N GLU A 5 1.58 16.60 4.96
CA GLU A 5 3.02 16.74 5.19
C GLU A 5 3.35 16.65 6.68
N ALA A 6 2.59 17.35 7.54
CA ALA A 6 2.75 17.27 8.98
C ALA A 6 2.50 15.85 9.52
N LEU A 7 1.51 15.13 8.98
CA LEU A 7 1.26 13.73 9.33
C LEU A 7 2.45 12.84 8.96
N TRP A 8 3.01 12.99 7.75
CA TRP A 8 4.19 12.23 7.34
C TRP A 8 5.44 12.58 8.14
N GLN A 9 5.63 13.85 8.49
CA GLN A 9 6.71 14.30 9.37
C GLN A 9 6.59 13.67 10.76
N GLY A 10 5.38 13.62 11.33
CA GLY A 10 5.11 12.94 12.60
C GLY A 10 5.36 11.43 12.53
N ILE A 11 4.89 10.76 11.48
CA ILE A 11 5.18 9.33 11.23
C ILE A 11 6.69 9.10 11.13
N TRP A 12 7.41 9.96 10.41
CA TRP A 12 8.86 9.85 10.27
C TRP A 12 9.59 10.04 11.61
N ALA A 13 9.19 11.03 12.40
CA ALA A 13 9.73 11.24 13.74
C ALA A 13 9.49 10.01 14.63
N TYR A 14 8.29 9.43 14.58
CA TYR A 14 7.92 8.23 15.33
C TYR A 14 8.76 7.00 14.90
N ILE A 15 8.93 6.79 13.59
CA ILE A 15 9.79 5.71 13.06
C ILE A 15 11.20 5.81 13.61
N ASN A 16 11.80 7.00 13.58
CA ASN A 16 13.18 7.19 14.04
C ASN A 16 13.31 7.02 15.55
N HIS A 17 12.36 7.57 16.33
CA HIS A 17 12.40 7.47 17.78
C HIS A 17 12.31 6.02 18.28
N TYR A 18 11.46 5.20 17.65
CA TYR A 18 11.24 3.81 18.05
C TYR A 18 11.99 2.78 17.19
N GLU A 19 12.92 3.24 16.34
CA GLU A 19 13.72 2.39 15.44
C GLU A 19 12.86 1.39 14.62
N ILE A 20 11.71 1.85 14.14
CA ILE A 20 10.75 1.00 13.43
C ILE A 20 11.35 0.56 12.09
N GLY A 21 11.54 -0.75 11.92
CA GLY A 21 12.11 -1.30 10.68
C GLY A 21 11.09 -1.50 9.54
N VAL A 22 9.79 -1.53 9.85
CA VAL A 22 8.73 -1.83 8.88
C VAL A 22 7.41 -1.20 9.31
N MET A 23 6.66 -0.67 8.34
CA MET A 23 5.25 -0.31 8.52
C MET A 23 4.38 -1.30 7.76
N THR A 24 3.24 -1.66 8.34
CA THR A 24 2.27 -2.56 7.71
C THR A 24 0.85 -2.07 7.95
N GLY A 25 -0.09 -2.54 7.14
CA GLY A 25 -1.50 -2.25 7.29
C GLY A 25 -2.31 -2.80 6.13
N CYS A 26 -3.49 -2.24 5.90
CA CYS A 26 -4.28 -2.52 4.72
C CYS A 26 -4.54 -1.23 3.93
N ALA A 27 -4.79 -1.39 2.64
CA ALA A 27 -5.35 -0.33 1.82
C ALA A 27 -6.58 -0.87 1.09
N SER A 28 -7.56 0.00 0.94
CA SER A 28 -8.93 -0.41 0.61
C SER A 28 -9.38 0.16 -0.74
N PHE A 29 -10.01 -0.70 -1.53
CA PHE A 29 -10.77 -0.36 -2.73
C PHE A 29 -12.24 -0.28 -2.37
N HIS A 30 -12.95 0.74 -2.84
CA HIS A 30 -14.36 0.93 -2.48
C HIS A 30 -15.28 -0.13 -3.14
N GLY A 31 -16.30 -0.58 -2.41
CA GLY A 31 -17.23 -1.63 -2.84
C GLY A 31 -16.75 -3.03 -2.45
N THR A 32 -17.62 -4.02 -2.65
CA THR A 32 -17.43 -5.40 -2.16
C THR A 32 -17.24 -6.42 -3.29
N VAL A 33 -17.05 -5.94 -4.53
CA VAL A 33 -16.92 -6.78 -5.73
C VAL A 33 -15.49 -6.66 -6.28
N PRO A 34 -14.58 -7.63 -6.01
CA PRO A 34 -13.20 -7.59 -6.51
C PRO A 34 -13.10 -7.44 -8.02
N ALA A 35 -14.02 -8.05 -8.79
CA ALA A 35 -14.04 -7.95 -10.25
C ALA A 35 -14.24 -6.51 -10.76
N ALA A 36 -14.86 -5.62 -9.97
CA ALA A 36 -14.96 -4.21 -10.31
C ALA A 36 -13.60 -3.48 -10.28
N HIS A 37 -12.60 -4.10 -9.64
CA HIS A 37 -11.23 -3.61 -9.51
C HIS A 37 -10.22 -4.50 -10.25
N ALA A 38 -10.68 -5.32 -11.21
CA ALA A 38 -9.87 -6.37 -11.83
C ALA A 38 -8.53 -5.86 -12.41
N GLU A 39 -8.54 -4.74 -13.15
CA GLU A 39 -7.32 -4.16 -13.70
C GLU A 39 -6.31 -3.78 -12.62
N ALA A 40 -6.77 -3.07 -11.58
CA ALA A 40 -5.90 -2.58 -10.51
C ALA A 40 -5.39 -3.73 -9.64
N LEU A 41 -6.25 -4.67 -9.24
CA LEU A 41 -5.86 -5.82 -8.43
C LEU A 41 -4.89 -6.75 -9.18
N THR A 42 -5.16 -7.01 -10.46
CA THR A 42 -4.26 -7.82 -11.30
C THR A 42 -2.91 -7.11 -11.43
N TYR A 43 -2.89 -5.80 -11.70
CA TYR A 43 -1.65 -5.04 -11.72
C TYR A 43 -0.86 -5.16 -10.40
N LEU A 44 -1.52 -5.07 -9.23
CA LEU A 44 -0.85 -5.26 -7.94
C LEU A 44 -0.28 -6.66 -7.78
N ALA A 45 -1.03 -7.68 -8.20
CA ALA A 45 -0.65 -9.09 -8.12
C ALA A 45 0.60 -9.43 -8.92
N HIS A 46 0.82 -8.74 -10.05
CA HIS A 46 1.97 -9.02 -10.93
C HIS A 46 3.15 -8.07 -10.73
N HIS A 47 2.90 -6.81 -10.35
CA HIS A 47 3.94 -5.78 -10.33
C HIS A 47 4.28 -5.23 -8.94
N CYS A 48 3.42 -5.44 -7.94
CA CYS A 48 3.57 -4.80 -6.63
C CYS A 48 3.73 -5.79 -5.48
N ARG A 49 3.76 -7.10 -5.75
CA ARG A 49 3.97 -8.11 -4.72
C ARG A 49 5.30 -7.91 -4.00
N THR A 50 5.27 -8.24 -2.73
CA THR A 50 6.44 -8.20 -1.87
C THR A 50 7.34 -9.44 -2.08
N ASN A 51 8.50 -9.48 -1.42
CA ASN A 51 9.40 -10.62 -1.44
C ASN A 51 9.04 -11.66 -0.37
N SER A 52 9.69 -12.84 -0.42
CA SER A 52 9.38 -13.97 0.47
C SER A 52 9.47 -13.66 1.96
N ALA A 53 10.29 -12.68 2.38
CA ALA A 53 10.41 -12.31 3.79
C ALA A 53 9.15 -11.62 4.33
N TRP A 54 8.34 -11.02 3.47
CA TRP A 54 7.15 -10.24 3.85
C TRP A 54 5.88 -10.73 3.16
N ASP A 55 5.91 -11.92 2.54
CA ASP A 55 4.83 -12.43 1.71
C ASP A 55 3.63 -12.92 2.53
N VAL A 56 2.90 -11.96 3.10
CA VAL A 56 1.72 -12.21 3.91
C VAL A 56 0.53 -12.49 3.01
N ARG A 57 -0.11 -13.63 3.24
CA ARG A 57 -1.31 -14.05 2.51
C ARG A 57 -2.58 -13.79 3.32
N ALA A 58 -3.64 -13.35 2.64
CA ALA A 58 -4.97 -13.27 3.23
C ALA A 58 -5.40 -14.65 3.79
N VAL A 59 -6.03 -14.64 4.96
CA VAL A 59 -6.46 -15.87 5.63
C VAL A 59 -7.38 -16.70 4.73
N SER A 60 -7.23 -18.03 4.76
CA SER A 60 -7.87 -18.96 3.82
C SER A 60 -9.38 -18.75 3.67
N GLY A 61 -10.11 -18.54 4.76
CA GLY A 61 -11.56 -18.33 4.75
C GLY A 61 -12.04 -16.98 4.20
N ARG A 62 -11.13 -16.01 3.97
CA ARG A 62 -11.44 -14.69 3.39
C ARG A 62 -10.65 -14.38 2.12
N TYR A 63 -9.77 -15.29 1.69
CA TYR A 63 -8.89 -15.10 0.55
C TYR A 63 -9.70 -14.94 -0.75
N CYS A 64 -9.40 -13.88 -1.48
CA CYS A 64 -9.82 -13.69 -2.86
C CYS A 64 -8.57 -13.45 -3.72
N SER A 65 -8.48 -14.11 -4.89
CA SER A 65 -7.40 -13.83 -5.84
C SER A 65 -7.43 -12.37 -6.27
N MET A 66 -6.25 -11.76 -6.41
CA MET A 66 -6.10 -10.46 -7.08
C MET A 66 -5.82 -10.61 -8.58
N ASP A 67 -5.35 -11.77 -9.02
CA ASP A 67 -5.14 -12.12 -10.42
C ASP A 67 -6.51 -12.50 -11.02
N LEU A 68 -7.18 -11.50 -11.61
CA LEU A 68 -8.59 -11.56 -12.02
C LEU A 68 -8.75 -11.49 -13.55
N MET A 69 -7.68 -11.20 -14.29
CA MET A 69 -7.65 -11.15 -15.74
C MET A 69 -6.24 -11.44 -16.26
N PRO A 70 -6.08 -11.83 -17.54
CA PRO A 70 -4.75 -12.01 -18.13
C PRO A 70 -3.91 -10.74 -18.02
N ILE A 71 -2.65 -10.87 -17.63
CA ILE A 71 -1.75 -9.72 -17.43
C ILE A 71 -1.52 -8.94 -18.74
N GLU A 72 -1.57 -9.63 -19.89
CA GLU A 72 -1.46 -9.03 -21.22
C GLU A 72 -2.66 -8.14 -21.58
N ALA A 73 -3.80 -8.35 -20.91
CA ALA A 73 -5.00 -7.53 -21.06
C ALA A 73 -5.03 -6.33 -20.09
N VAL A 74 -4.11 -6.26 -19.13
CA VAL A 74 -4.04 -5.15 -18.17
C VAL A 74 -3.47 -3.91 -18.85
N ASN A 75 -4.27 -2.84 -18.90
CA ASN A 75 -3.76 -1.53 -19.27
C ASN A 75 -3.14 -0.84 -18.04
N THR A 76 -1.81 -0.78 -17.98
CA THR A 76 -1.07 -0.17 -16.86
C THR A 76 -1.55 1.23 -16.48
N LYS A 77 -1.86 2.09 -17.47
CA LYS A 77 -2.30 3.45 -17.20
C LYS A 77 -3.69 3.48 -16.56
N ALA A 78 -4.61 2.65 -17.06
CA ALA A 78 -5.96 2.55 -16.52
C ALA A 78 -5.97 1.89 -15.13
N ALA A 79 -5.19 0.83 -14.93
CA ALA A 79 -4.99 0.20 -13.62
C ALA A 79 -4.52 1.21 -12.56
N ILE A 80 -3.46 1.98 -12.84
CA ILE A 80 -2.96 3.02 -11.93
C ILE A 80 -4.01 4.13 -11.72
N ALA A 81 -4.73 4.53 -12.77
CA ALA A 81 -5.77 5.55 -12.66
C ALA A 81 -6.91 5.10 -11.73
N ALA A 82 -7.34 3.84 -11.86
CA ALA A 82 -8.41 3.21 -11.08
C ALA A 82 -8.04 2.97 -9.61
N MET A 83 -6.74 2.87 -9.28
CA MET A 83 -6.31 2.70 -7.89
C MET A 83 -6.74 3.87 -7.00
N PRO A 84 -7.17 3.60 -5.76
CA PRO A 84 -7.38 4.62 -4.74
C PRO A 84 -6.14 5.52 -4.57
N PRO A 85 -6.31 6.84 -4.31
CA PRO A 85 -5.19 7.77 -4.15
C PRO A 85 -4.17 7.34 -3.08
N LEU A 86 -4.63 6.74 -1.97
CA LEU A 86 -3.74 6.26 -0.90
C LEU A 86 -2.89 5.07 -1.35
N VAL A 87 -3.46 4.09 -2.05
CA VAL A 87 -2.71 2.95 -2.61
C VAL A 87 -1.57 3.46 -3.50
N LYS A 88 -1.87 4.39 -4.41
CA LYS A 88 -0.85 5.04 -5.26
C LYS A 88 0.24 5.73 -4.43
N GLY A 89 -0.15 6.41 -3.36
CA GLY A 89 0.77 7.10 -2.46
C GLY A 89 1.75 6.12 -1.82
N TYR A 90 1.26 5.02 -1.25
CA TYR A 90 2.10 4.01 -0.60
C TYR A 90 3.06 3.34 -1.57
N LEU A 91 2.57 2.89 -2.73
CA LEU A 91 3.42 2.27 -3.76
C LEU A 91 4.52 3.21 -4.23
N ARG A 92 4.20 4.50 -4.38
CA ARG A 92 5.17 5.51 -4.79
C ARG A 92 6.32 5.71 -3.78
N VAL A 93 6.05 5.51 -2.49
CA VAL A 93 7.04 5.65 -1.42
C VAL A 93 7.88 4.38 -1.23
N GLY A 94 7.42 3.24 -1.77
CA GLY A 94 8.14 1.96 -1.74
C GLY A 94 7.35 0.79 -1.16
N ALA A 95 6.06 1.00 -0.83
CA ALA A 95 5.24 -0.07 -0.29
C ALA A 95 5.01 -1.20 -1.32
N ARG A 96 4.77 -2.40 -0.80
CA ARG A 96 4.51 -3.63 -1.52
C ARG A 96 3.26 -4.30 -0.98
N ILE A 97 2.71 -5.24 -1.74
CA ILE A 97 1.40 -5.84 -1.47
C ILE A 97 1.53 -7.34 -1.13
N GLY A 98 0.73 -7.79 -0.16
CA GLY A 98 0.57 -9.20 0.22
C GLY A 98 -0.20 -10.03 -0.81
N ASP A 99 -0.39 -11.33 -0.53
CA ASP A 99 -1.09 -12.26 -1.42
C ASP A 99 -2.59 -12.24 -1.14
N GLY A 100 -3.36 -12.05 -2.20
CA GLY A 100 -4.80 -11.99 -2.14
C GLY A 100 -5.36 -10.69 -1.56
N CYS A 101 -6.64 -10.49 -1.82
CA CYS A 101 -7.45 -9.45 -1.23
C CYS A 101 -8.52 -10.07 -0.32
N VAL A 102 -9.13 -9.23 0.51
CA VAL A 102 -10.21 -9.60 1.43
C VAL A 102 -11.40 -8.71 1.17
N ILE A 103 -12.59 -9.28 1.04
CA ILE A 103 -13.83 -8.50 1.03
C ILE A 103 -14.18 -8.16 2.48
N ASP A 104 -14.21 -6.87 2.80
CA ASP A 104 -14.70 -6.34 4.06
C ASP A 104 -16.09 -5.74 3.87
N ARG A 105 -17.09 -6.45 4.39
CA ARG A 105 -18.50 -6.04 4.25
C ARG A 105 -18.89 -4.94 5.23
N GLU A 106 -18.19 -4.83 6.36
CA GLU A 106 -18.48 -3.83 7.39
C GLU A 106 -18.04 -2.45 6.91
N PHE A 107 -16.90 -2.38 6.22
CA PHE A 107 -16.37 -1.15 5.64
C PHE A 107 -16.77 -0.95 4.17
N SER A 108 -17.45 -1.93 3.55
CA SER A 108 -17.81 -1.93 2.14
C SER A 108 -16.59 -1.74 1.23
N THR A 109 -15.56 -2.56 1.45
CA THR A 109 -14.29 -2.50 0.74
C THR A 109 -13.77 -3.86 0.27
N VAL A 110 -12.82 -3.80 -0.65
CA VAL A 110 -11.89 -4.88 -0.95
C VAL A 110 -10.51 -4.43 -0.48
N ASP A 111 -9.97 -5.11 0.52
CA ASP A 111 -8.73 -4.73 1.19
C ASP A 111 -7.55 -5.57 0.70
N VAL A 112 -6.41 -4.92 0.56
CA VAL A 112 -5.13 -5.57 0.28
C VAL A 112 -4.14 -5.29 1.41
N PHE A 113 -3.34 -6.28 1.78
CA PHE A 113 -2.27 -6.09 2.75
C PHE A 113 -1.14 -5.24 2.15
N VAL A 114 -0.67 -4.24 2.90
CA VAL A 114 0.42 -3.34 2.51
C VAL A 114 1.56 -3.49 3.50
N VAL A 115 2.78 -3.60 2.97
CA VAL A 115 4.02 -3.63 3.75
C VAL A 115 5.03 -2.64 3.16
N MET A 116 5.72 -1.92 4.04
CA MET A 116 6.73 -0.93 3.64
C MET A 116 7.93 -1.03 4.59
N PRO A 117 8.95 -1.82 4.22
CA PRO A 117 10.22 -1.85 4.95
C PRO A 117 10.85 -0.45 4.90
N VAL A 118 11.22 0.11 6.05
CA VAL A 118 11.71 1.49 6.14
C VAL A 118 12.99 1.68 5.32
N LYS A 119 13.85 0.66 5.28
CA LYS A 119 15.08 0.64 4.46
C LYS A 119 14.83 0.73 2.94
N GLU A 120 13.62 0.42 2.48
CA GLU A 120 13.25 0.43 1.06
C GLU A 120 12.53 1.73 0.66
N ILE A 121 12.28 2.63 1.62
CA ILE A 121 11.70 3.94 1.33
C ILE A 121 12.67 4.76 0.50
N GLY A 122 12.20 5.26 -0.64
CA GLY A 122 13.04 6.03 -1.55
C GLY A 122 13.65 7.27 -0.89
N ALA A 123 14.97 7.46 -1.02
CA ALA A 123 15.72 8.53 -0.36
C ALA A 123 15.14 9.95 -0.58
N ARG A 124 14.52 10.19 -1.74
CA ARG A 124 13.83 11.46 -2.03
C ARG A 124 12.69 11.77 -1.04
N TYR A 125 11.97 10.74 -0.58
CA TYR A 125 10.85 10.89 0.37
C TYR A 125 11.37 11.06 1.79
N VAL A 126 12.44 10.34 2.14
CA VAL A 126 13.17 10.53 3.40
C VAL A 126 13.63 11.98 3.51
N ASN A 127 14.24 12.53 2.46
CA ASN A 127 14.73 13.92 2.48
C ASN A 127 13.59 14.93 2.52
N TYR A 128 12.52 14.71 1.75
CA TYR A 128 11.38 15.62 1.68
C TYR A 128 10.59 15.70 3.00
N TYR A 129 10.34 14.57 3.66
CA TYR A 129 9.61 14.54 4.93
C TYR A 129 10.52 14.64 6.16
N GLY A 130 11.80 14.28 6.04
CA GLY A 130 12.75 14.28 7.16
C GLY A 130 13.27 15.66 7.53
N GLY A 131 13.37 16.60 6.58
CA GLY A 131 14.01 17.90 6.80
C GLY A 131 13.41 18.77 7.92
N GLU A 132 12.11 18.63 8.21
CA GLU A 132 11.46 19.31 9.35
C GLU A 132 10.93 18.33 10.42
N ALA A 133 11.10 17.02 10.25
CA ALA A 133 10.59 16.02 11.19
C ALA A 133 11.23 16.09 12.57
N GLN A 134 12.46 16.61 12.69
CA GLN A 134 13.12 16.87 13.97
C GLN A 134 12.33 17.79 14.90
N ARG A 135 11.45 18.66 14.37
CA ARG A 135 10.56 19.50 15.19
C ARG A 135 9.50 18.69 15.95
N PHE A 136 9.24 17.46 15.53
CA PHE A 136 8.27 16.54 16.14
C PHE A 136 8.95 15.43 16.97
N ALA A 137 10.28 15.43 17.06
CA ALA A 137 10.99 14.56 17.99
C ALA A 137 10.84 15.16 19.40
N ALA A 138 10.07 14.48 20.26
CA ALA A 138 9.92 14.81 21.67
C ALA A 138 11.12 14.34 22.49
#